data_AF-A0A4S8JWE6-F1
#
_entry.id   AF-A0A4S8JWE6-F1
#
_cell.length_a   1.000
_cell.length_b   1.000
_cell.length_c   1.000
_cell.angle_alpha   90.00
_cell.angle_beta   90.00
_cell.angle_gamma   90.00
#
_symmetry.space_group_name_H-M   'P 1'
#
loop_
_entity.id
_entity.type
_entity.pdbx_description
1 polymer ?
#
loop_
_entity_poly.entity_id
_entity_poly.type
_entity_poly.pdbx_seq_one_letter_code
_entity_poly.pdbx_strand_id
1 'polypeptide(L)'
;MGRRPNEAGGRPLFWILVAAVLISCALAYLGLSTALRRQESRFLGLPNDGLELEGRGAGVGDEDCCRGQEHLELWGAAVKWGADHKFNSSRDCCRACKAMCGSVGPCLCNSWVFCGDRERCGERLGECWLKKQEDVLLPALHDLGEKVIWTSGLIYGIGEGIVGLETDYGTLRIKLFPDCAPHSITYILELLRSHHCAGCQIYRAESRGPSWDRKGDHISYASFGPPYALVQGTLEAEGVLFKKLPVEACSTVKRGSVAWIDYGPEFFISLANHDEWRRAYTVFGAILPEDMEIAEKIAGLQTRSDVWNNIDVLVLEKPIYLKLKRITNFGANGS
;
A
#
# COMPACT_ATOMS: atom_id res chain seq x y z
N MET A 1 81.56 30.31 11.74
CA MET A 1 80.73 29.37 12.52
C MET A 1 79.27 29.66 12.19
N GLY A 2 78.42 28.83 11.59
CA GLY A 2 78.49 27.59 10.83
C GLY A 2 77.10 27.46 10.17
N ARG A 3 77.01 27.22 8.86
CA ARG A 3 75.73 27.08 8.13
C ARG A 3 75.00 25.82 8.63
N ARG A 4 73.69 25.93 8.92
CA ARG A 4 72.82 24.76 9.18
C ARG A 4 72.37 24.13 7.85
N PRO A 5 72.23 22.79 7.78
CA PRO A 5 71.85 22.10 6.56
C PRO A 5 70.32 22.08 6.35
N ASN A 6 69.94 22.14 5.08
CA ASN A 6 68.61 21.84 4.57
C ASN A 6 68.38 20.33 4.66
N GLU A 7 67.32 19.88 5.32
CA GLU A 7 66.77 18.53 5.11
C GLU A 7 65.50 18.62 4.26
N ALA A 8 65.65 18.24 3.00
CA ALA A 8 64.57 17.82 2.13
C ALA A 8 64.53 16.29 2.16
N GLY A 9 63.38 15.67 2.48
CA GLY A 9 63.27 14.22 2.36
C GLY A 9 62.06 13.60 3.06
N GLY A 10 60.86 13.76 2.50
CA GLY A 10 59.68 13.06 3.01
C GLY A 10 58.40 13.15 2.17
N ARG A 11 58.49 13.62 0.91
CA ARG A 11 57.31 13.83 0.06
C ARG A 11 57.02 12.78 -1.03
N PRO A 12 57.96 12.00 -1.60
CA PRO A 12 57.60 11.14 -2.74
C PRO A 12 56.80 9.89 -2.31
N LEU A 13 57.10 9.29 -1.16
CA LEU A 13 56.44 8.05 -0.73
C LEU A 13 54.97 8.25 -0.36
N PHE A 14 54.62 9.40 0.24
CA PHE A 14 53.25 9.74 0.63
C PHE A 14 52.34 9.90 -0.60
N TRP A 15 52.80 10.61 -1.63
CA TRP A 15 52.03 10.78 -2.87
C TRP A 15 51.90 9.49 -3.67
N ILE A 16 52.90 8.60 -3.62
CA ILE A 16 52.83 7.26 -4.24
C ILE A 16 51.77 6.38 -3.55
N LEU A 17 51.70 6.40 -2.22
CA LEU A 17 50.69 5.66 -1.46
C LEU A 17 49.27 6.17 -1.72
N VAL A 18 49.08 7.49 -1.79
CA VAL A 18 47.76 8.08 -2.13
C VAL A 18 47.34 7.70 -3.55
N ALA A 19 48.25 7.75 -4.53
CA ALA A 19 47.96 7.35 -5.91
C ALA A 19 47.60 5.86 -6.01
N ALA A 20 48.30 4.98 -5.29
CA ALA A 20 48.02 3.54 -5.27
C ALA A 20 46.63 3.22 -4.70
N VAL A 21 46.21 3.93 -3.64
CA VAL A 21 44.87 3.77 -3.05
C VAL A 21 43.78 4.23 -4.01
N LEU A 22 43.96 5.39 -4.67
CA LEU A 22 42.97 5.90 -5.63
C LEU A 22 42.80 4.98 -6.84
N ILE A 23 43.88 4.40 -7.35
CA ILE A 23 43.84 3.44 -8.47
C ILE A 23 43.14 2.14 -8.04
N SER A 24 43.42 1.63 -6.83
CA SER A 24 42.75 0.44 -6.28
C SER A 24 41.24 0.65 -6.13
N CYS A 25 40.81 1.81 -5.63
CA CYS A 25 39.40 2.16 -5.52
C CYS A 25 38.70 2.26 -6.90
N ALA A 26 39.36 2.85 -7.90
CA ALA A 26 38.80 2.94 -9.25
C ALA A 26 38.62 1.57 -9.92
N LEU A 27 39.61 0.67 -9.76
CA LEU A 27 39.52 -0.69 -10.28
C LEU A 27 38.44 -1.52 -9.57
N ALA A 28 38.28 -1.36 -8.26
CA ALA A 28 37.20 -1.99 -7.51
C ALA A 28 35.81 -1.49 -7.98
N TYR A 29 35.69 -0.18 -8.23
CA TYR A 29 34.43 0.41 -8.72
C TYR A 29 34.06 -0.08 -10.13
N LEU A 30 35.04 -0.20 -11.03
CA LEU A 30 34.84 -0.75 -12.37
C LEU A 30 34.50 -2.25 -12.35
N GLY A 31 35.11 -3.02 -11.43
CA GLY A 31 34.79 -4.43 -11.21
C GLY A 31 33.37 -4.64 -10.68
N LEU A 32 32.94 -3.85 -9.69
CA LEU A 32 31.58 -3.91 -9.14
C LEU A 32 30.53 -3.50 -10.18
N SER A 33 30.81 -2.44 -10.96
CA SER A 33 29.90 -1.94 -11.99
C SER A 33 29.69 -2.95 -13.13
N THR A 34 30.73 -3.68 -13.53
CA THR A 34 30.61 -4.72 -14.57
C THR A 34 29.91 -5.98 -14.07
N ALA A 35 30.05 -6.33 -12.78
CA ALA A 35 29.30 -7.43 -12.16
C ALA A 35 27.80 -7.11 -12.04
N LEU A 36 27.45 -5.90 -11.58
CA LEU A 36 26.05 -5.45 -11.50
C LEU A 36 25.38 -5.39 -12.87
N ARG A 37 26.07 -4.88 -13.90
CA ARG A 37 25.55 -4.83 -15.28
C ARG A 37 25.35 -6.22 -15.91
N ARG A 38 26.13 -7.23 -15.48
CA ARG A 38 25.99 -8.63 -15.92
C ARG A 38 24.80 -9.35 -15.25
N GLN A 39 24.37 -8.89 -14.08
CA GLN A 39 23.17 -9.39 -13.41
C GLN A 39 21.90 -8.84 -14.08
N GLU A 40 21.94 -7.59 -14.54
CA GLU A 40 20.85 -6.93 -15.26
C GLU A 40 20.56 -7.58 -16.63
N SER A 41 21.60 -8.01 -17.36
CA SER A 41 21.44 -8.64 -18.69
C SER A 41 20.97 -10.10 -18.64
N ARG A 42 21.05 -10.79 -17.50
CA ARG A 42 20.48 -12.14 -17.33
C ARG A 42 18.97 -12.13 -17.05
N PHE A 43 18.38 -10.98 -16.71
CA PHE A 43 16.96 -10.86 -16.35
C PHE A 43 16.05 -10.48 -17.53
N LEU A 44 16.60 -10.17 -18.71
CA LEU A 44 15.87 -9.62 -19.86
C LEU A 44 15.75 -10.57 -21.07
N GLY A 45 15.60 -11.87 -20.84
CA GLY A 45 15.46 -12.82 -21.95
C GLY A 45 14.49 -13.95 -21.66
N LEU A 46 13.20 -13.74 -21.94
CA LEU A 46 12.24 -14.77 -22.34
C LEU A 46 11.05 -14.11 -23.09
N PRO A 47 10.60 -14.64 -24.24
CA PRO A 47 9.54 -14.03 -25.04
C PRO A 47 8.14 -14.39 -24.48
N ASN A 48 7.25 -13.41 -24.53
CA ASN A 48 5.85 -13.51 -24.14
C ASN A 48 5.04 -14.00 -25.35
N ASP A 49 4.45 -15.19 -25.27
CA ASP A 49 3.51 -15.69 -26.27
C ASP A 49 2.09 -15.58 -25.71
N GLY A 50 1.24 -14.87 -26.44
CA GLY A 50 -0.05 -14.39 -25.98
C GLY A 50 -1.14 -15.47 -26.02
N LEU A 51 -2.03 -15.43 -25.02
CA LEU A 51 -3.41 -15.84 -25.20
C LEU A 51 -4.31 -14.99 -24.29
N GLU A 52 -5.20 -14.23 -24.94
CA GLU A 52 -6.19 -13.34 -24.33
C GLU A 52 -7.30 -14.14 -23.64
N LEU A 53 -7.64 -13.76 -22.40
CA LEU A 53 -8.93 -14.09 -21.81
C LEU A 53 -9.42 -12.89 -20.99
N GLU A 54 -10.43 -12.23 -21.52
CA GLU A 54 -11.14 -11.12 -20.88
C GLU A 54 -11.75 -11.54 -19.53
N GLY A 55 -11.76 -10.61 -18.57
CA GLY A 55 -12.59 -10.72 -17.37
C GLY A 55 -11.86 -10.96 -16.05
N ARG A 56 -10.68 -10.36 -15.82
CA ARG A 56 -10.13 -10.11 -14.48
C ARG A 56 -9.27 -8.84 -14.51
N GLY A 57 -9.66 -7.82 -13.77
CA GLY A 57 -8.76 -6.73 -13.38
C GLY A 57 -7.72 -7.22 -12.36
N ALA A 58 -6.91 -8.21 -12.76
CA ALA A 58 -5.79 -8.75 -12.00
C ALA A 58 -4.51 -8.51 -12.82
N GLY A 59 -4.15 -7.23 -12.99
CA GLY A 59 -2.88 -6.88 -13.58
C GLY A 59 -1.77 -7.07 -12.56
N VAL A 60 -0.86 -8.02 -12.78
CA VAL A 60 0.60 -8.05 -12.42
C VAL A 60 1.03 -7.56 -11.01
N GLY A 61 0.09 -7.37 -10.08
CA GLY A 61 0.30 -6.81 -8.73
C GLY A 61 -0.20 -7.69 -7.59
N ASP A 62 -0.71 -8.89 -7.89
CA ASP A 62 -1.24 -9.85 -6.90
C ASP A 62 -0.12 -10.71 -6.25
N GLU A 63 1.11 -10.68 -6.77
CA GLU A 63 2.22 -11.52 -6.24
C GLU A 63 2.66 -11.11 -4.81
N ASP A 64 2.44 -9.85 -4.43
CA ASP A 64 2.88 -9.29 -3.14
C ASP A 64 1.77 -9.09 -2.10
N CYS A 65 0.53 -9.44 -2.45
CA CYS A 65 -0.57 -9.53 -1.50
C CYS A 65 -0.52 -10.86 -0.74
N CYS A 66 -1.53 -11.11 0.09
CA CYS A 66 -1.56 -12.15 1.10
C CYS A 66 -0.55 -11.98 2.25
N ARG A 67 -0.64 -10.82 2.88
CA ARG A 67 0.06 -10.42 4.11
C ARG A 67 -0.86 -10.57 5.31
N GLY A 68 -0.27 -10.72 6.49
CA GLY A 68 -0.98 -10.69 7.76
C GLY A 68 -0.19 -9.86 8.78
N GLN A 69 -0.84 -9.54 9.89
CA GLN A 69 -0.24 -8.84 11.01
C GLN A 69 0.29 -9.86 12.01
N GLU A 70 1.57 -9.75 12.36
CA GLU A 70 2.19 -10.51 13.44
C GLU A 70 1.64 -10.07 14.79
N HIS A 71 1.73 -10.96 15.78
CA HIS A 71 1.30 -10.69 17.15
C HIS A 71 -0.18 -10.30 17.27
N LEU A 72 -1.01 -10.91 16.41
CA LEU A 72 -2.45 -10.70 16.36
C LEU A 72 -3.14 -12.07 16.31
N GLU A 73 -4.11 -12.30 17.20
CA GLU A 73 -4.97 -13.48 17.16
C GLU A 73 -6.42 -13.06 16.90
N LEU A 74 -6.90 -13.35 15.70
CA LEU A 74 -8.31 -13.19 15.36
C LEU A 74 -9.10 -14.43 15.81
N TRP A 75 -10.19 -14.20 16.54
CA TRP A 75 -11.15 -15.23 16.92
C TRP A 75 -12.06 -15.58 15.73
N GLY A 76 -13.01 -16.50 15.91
CA GLY A 76 -14.02 -16.83 14.91
C GLY A 76 -14.25 -18.32 14.75
N ALA A 77 -15.38 -18.67 14.14
CA ALA A 77 -15.75 -20.06 13.90
C ALA A 77 -14.75 -20.72 12.95
N ALA A 78 -14.23 -21.90 13.32
CA ALA A 78 -13.28 -22.63 12.50
C ALA A 78 -13.97 -23.23 11.26
N VAL A 79 -13.45 -22.88 10.08
CA VAL A 79 -13.81 -23.44 8.78
C VAL A 79 -12.85 -24.59 8.43
N LYS A 80 -11.56 -24.42 8.75
CA LYS A 80 -10.56 -25.50 8.77
C LYS A 80 -9.78 -25.44 10.08
N TRP A 81 -9.62 -26.61 10.70
CA TRP A 81 -8.88 -26.77 11.94
C TRP A 81 -7.38 -26.83 11.65
N GLY A 82 -6.58 -26.01 12.34
CA GLY A 82 -5.14 -25.89 12.08
C GLY A 82 -4.33 -27.13 12.44
N ALA A 83 -4.84 -27.99 13.34
CA ALA A 83 -4.19 -29.24 13.71
C ALA A 83 -3.91 -30.15 12.49
N ASP A 84 -4.87 -30.22 11.55
CA ASP A 84 -4.80 -31.02 10.33
C ASP A 84 -4.53 -30.16 9.07
N HIS A 85 -4.36 -28.85 9.25
CA HIS A 85 -4.18 -27.89 8.16
C HIS A 85 -2.94 -27.05 8.40
N LYS A 86 -1.82 -27.50 7.82
CA LYS A 86 -0.51 -26.90 8.03
C LYS A 86 0.11 -26.36 6.74
N PHE A 87 0.81 -25.23 6.86
CA PHE A 87 1.59 -24.62 5.79
C PHE A 87 2.98 -24.22 6.28
N ASN A 88 3.86 -23.92 5.33
CA ASN A 88 5.22 -23.44 5.62
C ASN A 88 5.30 -21.92 5.78
N SER A 89 4.23 -21.18 5.43
CA SER A 89 4.21 -19.72 5.48
C SER A 89 2.80 -19.17 5.74
N SER A 90 2.75 -17.97 6.34
CA SER A 90 1.52 -17.21 6.53
C SER A 90 0.88 -16.82 5.19
N ARG A 91 1.70 -16.58 4.17
CA ARG A 91 1.23 -16.27 2.80
C ARG A 91 0.43 -17.44 2.21
N ASP A 92 0.88 -18.67 2.40
CA ASP A 92 0.15 -19.84 1.91
C ASP A 92 -1.14 -20.09 2.70
N CYS A 93 -1.13 -19.82 4.01
CA CYS A 93 -2.34 -19.84 4.84
C CYS A 93 -3.37 -18.80 4.36
N CYS A 94 -2.93 -17.57 4.07
CA CYS A 94 -3.77 -16.54 3.47
C CYS A 94 -4.35 -16.99 2.13
N ARG A 95 -3.51 -17.51 1.22
CA ARG A 95 -3.95 -17.99 -0.10
C ARG A 95 -4.99 -19.10 0.03
N ALA A 96 -4.83 -19.99 1.00
CA ALA A 96 -5.81 -21.03 1.30
C ALA A 96 -7.16 -20.43 1.72
N CYS A 97 -7.17 -19.40 2.57
CA CYS A 97 -8.39 -18.66 2.93
C CYS A 97 -9.01 -17.97 1.70
N LYS A 98 -8.19 -17.23 0.93
CA LYS A 98 -8.60 -16.49 -0.28
C LYS A 98 -9.19 -17.41 -1.35
N ALA A 99 -8.68 -18.63 -1.48
CA ALA A 99 -9.20 -19.65 -2.39
C ALA A 99 -10.61 -20.15 -2.01
N MET A 100 -11.09 -19.87 -0.79
CA MET A 100 -12.45 -20.19 -0.34
C MET A 100 -13.44 -19.04 -0.56
N CYS A 101 -13.03 -17.98 -1.26
CA CYS A 101 -13.93 -16.95 -1.77
C CYS A 101 -14.48 -17.37 -3.14
N GLY A 102 -15.80 -17.42 -3.25
CA GLY A 102 -16.47 -17.65 -4.53
C GLY A 102 -16.43 -16.42 -5.45
N SER A 103 -16.92 -16.59 -6.68
CA SER A 103 -17.14 -15.49 -7.63
C SER A 103 -18.39 -14.65 -7.32
N VAL A 104 -19.23 -15.10 -6.39
CA VAL A 104 -20.45 -14.41 -5.95
C VAL A 104 -20.63 -14.64 -4.45
N GLY A 105 -20.96 -13.57 -3.71
CA GLY A 105 -21.30 -13.64 -2.28
C GLY A 105 -20.11 -13.59 -1.32
N PRO A 106 -20.38 -13.74 -0.01
CA PRO A 106 -19.35 -13.66 1.03
C PRO A 106 -18.42 -14.88 1.01
N CYS A 107 -17.17 -14.70 1.43
CA CYS A 107 -16.23 -15.81 1.48
C CYS A 107 -16.60 -16.83 2.56
N LEU A 108 -16.35 -18.12 2.31
CA LEU A 108 -16.49 -19.15 3.36
C LEU A 108 -15.43 -18.95 4.46
N CYS A 109 -14.22 -18.58 4.08
CA CYS A 109 -13.16 -18.10 4.97
C CYS A 109 -12.94 -16.60 4.73
N ASN A 110 -13.08 -15.77 5.76
CA ASN A 110 -12.81 -14.33 5.68
C ASN A 110 -11.78 -13.86 6.74
N SER A 111 -11.18 -14.81 7.45
CA SER A 111 -10.08 -14.57 8.39
C SER A 111 -9.23 -15.83 8.56
N TRP A 112 -7.97 -15.66 8.89
CA TRP A 112 -7.05 -16.77 9.11
C TRP A 112 -6.04 -16.43 10.20
N VAL A 113 -5.55 -17.46 10.91
CA VAL A 113 -4.41 -17.34 11.84
C VAL A 113 -3.36 -18.40 11.54
N PHE A 114 -2.09 -18.04 11.62
CA PHE A 114 -0.95 -18.90 11.28
C PHE A 114 0.17 -18.79 12.32
N CYS A 115 0.78 -19.91 12.70
CA CYS A 115 1.95 -19.91 13.59
C CYS A 115 3.22 -20.27 12.81
N GLY A 116 4.07 -19.28 12.53
CA GLY A 116 5.29 -19.45 11.74
C GLY A 116 6.60 -19.48 12.53
N ASP A 117 6.58 -19.06 13.78
CA ASP A 117 7.77 -18.90 14.61
C ASP A 117 8.27 -20.25 15.15
N ARG A 118 9.48 -20.66 14.74
CA ARG A 118 10.05 -21.96 15.11
C ARG A 118 10.38 -22.09 16.59
N GLU A 119 10.66 -20.99 17.27
CA GLU A 119 11.05 -20.97 18.68
C GLU A 119 9.81 -20.89 19.58
N ARG A 120 8.77 -20.18 19.13
CA ARG A 120 7.59 -19.86 19.96
C ARG A 120 6.38 -20.75 19.70
N CYS A 121 6.24 -21.31 18.51
CA CYS A 121 5.05 -22.08 18.14
C CYS A 121 5.00 -23.49 18.75
N GLY A 122 6.14 -24.09 19.09
CA GLY A 122 6.19 -25.47 19.58
C GLY A 122 5.45 -26.44 18.66
N GLU A 123 4.51 -27.23 19.21
CA GLU A 123 3.68 -28.19 18.45
C GLU A 123 2.73 -27.53 17.43
N ARG A 124 2.45 -26.23 17.61
CA ARG A 124 1.58 -25.42 16.74
C ARG A 124 2.31 -24.92 15.49
N LEU A 125 3.59 -25.21 15.33
CA LEU A 125 4.36 -24.76 14.17
C LEU A 125 3.69 -25.20 12.86
N GLY A 126 3.49 -24.23 11.98
CA GLY A 126 2.88 -24.39 10.67
C GLY A 126 1.34 -24.49 10.71
N GLU A 127 0.69 -24.52 11.87
CA GLU A 127 -0.77 -24.56 11.93
C GLU A 127 -1.38 -23.33 11.26
N CYS A 128 -2.36 -23.59 10.39
CA CYS A 128 -3.14 -22.59 9.70
C CYS A 128 -4.63 -22.82 10.00
N TRP A 129 -5.21 -21.91 10.75
CA TRP A 129 -6.62 -21.94 11.10
C TRP A 129 -7.38 -21.02 10.17
N LEU A 130 -8.26 -21.59 9.35
CA LEU A 130 -9.16 -20.82 8.51
C LEU A 130 -10.46 -20.59 9.26
N LYS A 131 -10.90 -19.33 9.34
CA LYS A 131 -11.99 -18.91 10.22
C LYS A 131 -13.00 -18.01 9.51
N LYS A 132 -14.20 -17.93 10.09
CA LYS A 132 -15.28 -17.02 9.69
C LYS A 132 -15.54 -15.98 10.78
N GLN A 133 -15.37 -14.70 10.43
CA GLN A 133 -15.88 -13.52 11.11
C GLN A 133 -17.35 -13.32 10.76
N GLU A 134 -18.14 -12.93 11.76
CA GLU A 134 -19.52 -12.47 11.60
C GLU A 134 -19.55 -11.09 10.93
N ASP A 135 -18.73 -10.16 11.41
CA ASP A 135 -18.57 -8.82 10.86
C ASP A 135 -17.09 -8.57 10.51
N VAL A 136 -16.80 -8.44 9.22
CA VAL A 136 -15.44 -8.20 8.73
C VAL A 136 -14.93 -6.79 9.01
N LEU A 137 -15.82 -5.82 9.23
CA LEU A 137 -15.48 -4.45 9.65
C LEU A 137 -15.43 -4.31 11.18
N LEU A 138 -15.82 -5.36 11.92
CA LEU A 138 -15.64 -5.47 13.37
C LEU A 138 -15.09 -6.87 13.72
N PRO A 139 -13.87 -7.21 13.26
CA PRO A 139 -13.34 -8.55 13.46
C PRO A 139 -13.20 -8.86 14.95
N ALA A 140 -13.58 -10.07 15.33
CA ALA A 140 -13.47 -10.55 16.70
C ALA A 140 -11.99 -10.75 17.06
N LEU A 141 -11.50 -9.95 18.00
CA LEU A 141 -10.14 -10.04 18.51
C LEU A 141 -10.11 -10.99 19.71
N HIS A 142 -9.18 -11.94 19.71
CA HIS A 142 -8.90 -12.76 20.90
C HIS A 142 -7.78 -12.13 21.74
N ASP A 143 -6.63 -11.85 21.12
CA ASP A 143 -5.47 -11.30 21.80
C ASP A 143 -4.56 -10.51 20.84
N LEU A 144 -3.73 -9.61 21.39
CA LEU A 144 -2.79 -8.77 20.64
C LEU A 144 -1.52 -8.46 21.45
N GLY A 145 -0.39 -8.36 20.75
CA GLY A 145 0.89 -7.89 21.30
C GLY A 145 1.94 -8.99 21.37
N GLU A 146 3.16 -8.61 21.76
CA GLU A 146 4.39 -9.41 21.61
C GLU A 146 4.30 -10.87 22.10
N LYS A 147 3.42 -11.19 23.06
CA LYS A 147 3.23 -12.55 23.59
C LYS A 147 2.44 -13.47 22.66
N VAL A 148 1.65 -12.90 21.75
CA VAL A 148 0.85 -13.62 20.76
C VAL A 148 1.77 -14.22 19.70
N ILE A 149 1.66 -15.54 19.52
CA ILE A 149 2.45 -16.33 18.57
C ILE A 149 1.85 -16.38 17.16
N TRP A 150 0.63 -15.87 17.02
CA TRP A 150 -0.14 -15.92 15.79
C TRP A 150 0.13 -14.71 14.90
N THR A 151 0.25 -14.98 13.60
CA THR A 151 0.05 -14.00 12.53
C THR A 151 -1.37 -14.16 12.01
N SER A 152 -2.13 -13.07 11.91
CA SER A 152 -3.51 -13.13 11.43
C SER A 152 -3.76 -12.19 10.25
N GLY A 153 -4.79 -12.50 9.45
CA GLY A 153 -5.23 -11.63 8.38
C GLY A 153 -6.72 -11.78 8.07
N LEU A 154 -7.25 -10.80 7.35
CA LEU A 154 -8.63 -10.77 6.87
C LEU A 154 -8.66 -10.96 5.36
N ILE A 155 -9.75 -11.55 4.87
CA ILE A 155 -10.06 -11.64 3.44
C ILE A 155 -11.46 -11.08 3.24
N TYR A 156 -11.63 -10.15 2.31
CA TYR A 156 -12.95 -9.61 1.97
C TYR A 156 -13.44 -10.20 0.64
N GLY A 157 -14.66 -10.73 0.65
CA GLY A 157 -15.36 -11.15 -0.55
C GLY A 157 -15.87 -10.00 -1.39
N ILE A 158 -16.59 -10.34 -2.45
CA ILE A 158 -17.23 -9.34 -3.31
C ILE A 158 -18.35 -8.66 -2.52
N GLY A 159 -18.35 -7.32 -2.51
CA GLY A 159 -19.31 -6.52 -1.76
C GLY A 159 -19.05 -6.44 -0.25
N GLU A 160 -18.02 -7.11 0.27
CA GLU A 160 -17.57 -7.01 1.66
C GLU A 160 -16.45 -5.97 1.80
N GLY A 161 -16.24 -5.46 3.02
CA GLY A 161 -15.09 -4.62 3.31
C GLY A 161 -15.14 -3.22 2.67
N ILE A 162 -16.34 -2.66 2.54
CA ILE A 162 -16.55 -1.37 1.90
C ILE A 162 -16.88 -0.31 2.96
N VAL A 163 -16.14 0.78 2.92
CA VAL A 163 -16.29 1.94 3.82
C VAL A 163 -16.62 3.18 3.02
N GLY A 164 -17.30 4.16 3.61
CA GLY A 164 -17.66 5.41 2.96
C GLY A 164 -16.92 6.60 3.56
N LEU A 165 -16.35 7.45 2.70
CA LEU A 165 -16.00 8.82 3.06
C LEU A 165 -17.17 9.71 2.65
N GLU A 166 -18.01 10.08 3.62
CA GLU A 166 -19.14 10.98 3.40
C GLU A 166 -18.68 12.43 3.39
N THR A 167 -19.11 13.15 2.36
CA THR A 167 -18.82 14.57 2.11
C THR A 167 -20.09 15.29 1.68
N ASP A 168 -20.07 16.63 1.65
CA ASP A 168 -21.16 17.44 1.10
C ASP A 168 -21.38 17.25 -0.41
N TYR A 169 -20.47 16.55 -1.09
CA TYR A 169 -20.52 16.27 -2.54
C TYR A 169 -20.98 14.85 -2.87
N GLY A 170 -21.18 14.01 -1.85
CA GLY A 170 -21.54 12.59 -1.99
C GLY A 170 -20.70 11.70 -1.07
N THR A 171 -20.98 10.40 -1.10
CA THR A 171 -20.20 9.39 -0.38
C THR A 171 -19.27 8.69 -1.34
N LEU A 172 -17.97 8.77 -1.08
CA LEU A 172 -16.94 8.01 -1.79
C LEU A 172 -16.80 6.63 -1.13
N ARG A 173 -17.32 5.58 -1.76
CA ARG A 173 -17.19 4.21 -1.23
C ARG A 173 -15.85 3.62 -1.64
N ILE A 174 -15.10 3.13 -0.66
CA ILE A 174 -13.78 2.53 -0.81
C ILE A 174 -13.90 1.04 -0.53
N LYS A 175 -13.53 0.21 -1.50
CA LYS A 175 -13.26 -1.21 -1.30
C LYS A 175 -11.86 -1.37 -0.71
N LEU A 176 -11.78 -1.94 0.48
CA LEU A 176 -10.52 -2.13 1.22
C LEU A 176 -9.78 -3.41 0.78
N PHE A 177 -8.46 -3.41 0.90
CA PHE A 177 -7.56 -4.52 0.51
C PHE A 177 -6.82 -5.12 1.72
N PRO A 178 -7.49 -5.91 2.59
CA PRO A 178 -6.90 -6.42 3.83
C PRO A 178 -5.76 -7.43 3.63
N ASP A 179 -5.76 -8.15 2.52
CA ASP A 179 -4.70 -9.10 2.19
C ASP A 179 -3.45 -8.40 1.64
N CYS A 180 -3.58 -7.16 1.15
CA CYS A 180 -2.47 -6.37 0.63
C CYS A 180 -1.90 -5.40 1.68
N ALA A 181 -2.78 -4.79 2.49
CA ALA A 181 -2.44 -3.73 3.44
C ALA A 181 -3.08 -3.94 4.84
N PRO A 182 -2.80 -5.06 5.54
CA PRO A 182 -3.45 -5.41 6.81
C PRO A 182 -3.30 -4.35 7.93
N HIS A 183 -2.17 -3.68 8.05
CA HIS A 183 -1.97 -2.63 9.05
C HIS A 183 -2.77 -1.37 8.73
N SER A 184 -2.78 -0.97 7.45
CA SER A 184 -3.63 0.11 6.97
C SER A 184 -5.11 -0.18 7.24
N ILE A 185 -5.57 -1.40 6.96
CA ILE A 185 -6.96 -1.77 7.22
C ILE A 185 -7.26 -1.73 8.72
N THR A 186 -6.35 -2.23 9.57
CA THR A 186 -6.53 -2.16 11.03
C THR A 186 -6.74 -0.73 11.51
N TYR A 187 -5.95 0.22 10.99
CA TYR A 187 -6.13 1.65 11.28
C TYR A 187 -7.48 2.19 10.81
N ILE A 188 -7.91 1.85 9.58
CA ILE A 188 -9.23 2.26 9.06
C ILE A 188 -10.36 1.68 9.93
N LEU A 189 -10.25 0.44 10.39
CA LEU A 189 -11.24 -0.17 11.28
C LEU A 189 -11.27 0.49 12.67
N GLU A 190 -10.13 0.96 13.17
CA GLU A 190 -10.06 1.75 14.41
C GLU A 190 -10.75 3.11 14.24
N LEU A 191 -10.48 3.82 13.15
CA LEU A 191 -11.19 5.07 12.80
C LEU A 191 -12.70 4.86 12.63
N LEU A 192 -13.14 3.73 12.07
CA LEU A 192 -14.57 3.44 11.95
C LEU A 192 -15.28 3.32 13.30
N ARG A 193 -14.56 2.95 14.37
CA ARG A 193 -15.12 2.80 15.73
C ARG A 193 -15.29 4.14 16.45
N SER A 194 -14.54 5.18 16.08
CA SER A 194 -14.69 6.49 16.72
C SER A 194 -15.98 7.20 16.30
N HIS A 195 -16.70 6.73 15.26
CA HIS A 195 -17.95 7.30 14.70
C HIS A 195 -17.86 8.76 14.22
N HIS A 196 -16.80 9.48 14.56
CA HIS A 196 -16.45 10.80 14.09
C HIS A 196 -14.96 10.80 13.71
N CYS A 197 -14.62 11.42 12.60
CA CYS A 197 -13.24 11.78 12.29
C CYS A 197 -13.09 13.30 12.34
N ALA A 198 -13.10 13.84 13.56
CA ALA A 198 -12.83 15.25 13.77
C ALA A 198 -11.37 15.51 13.38
N GLY A 199 -11.14 16.19 12.25
CA GLY A 199 -9.81 16.37 11.66
C GLY A 199 -9.66 15.77 10.26
N CYS A 200 -10.47 14.76 9.88
CA CYS A 200 -10.45 14.24 8.52
C CYS A 200 -10.96 15.29 7.53
N GLN A 201 -10.15 15.55 6.51
CA GLN A 201 -10.49 16.51 5.47
C GLN A 201 -9.77 16.20 4.16
N ILE A 202 -10.36 16.59 3.04
CA ILE A 202 -9.69 16.79 1.76
C ILE A 202 -9.33 18.25 1.65
N TYR A 203 -8.06 18.55 1.36
CA TYR A 203 -7.57 19.93 1.26
C TYR A 203 -6.87 20.22 -0.07
N ARG A 204 -6.48 19.19 -0.84
CA ARG A 204 -5.80 19.35 -2.13
C ARG A 204 -6.58 18.64 -3.23
N ALA A 205 -6.73 19.30 -4.37
CA ALA A 205 -7.53 18.79 -5.46
C ALA A 205 -6.92 19.25 -6.79
N GLU A 206 -6.46 18.28 -7.58
CA GLU A 206 -5.80 18.49 -8.85
C GLU A 206 -6.50 17.68 -9.93
N SER A 207 -7.13 18.37 -10.88
CA SER A 207 -7.76 17.72 -12.03
C SER A 207 -6.73 16.96 -12.89
N ARG A 208 -7.21 16.14 -13.82
CA ARG A 208 -6.36 15.49 -14.83
C ARG A 208 -5.64 16.48 -15.75
N GLY A 209 -6.09 17.74 -15.83
CA GLY A 209 -5.53 18.71 -16.77
C GLY A 209 -5.47 18.16 -18.21
N PRO A 210 -4.48 18.57 -19.01
CA PRO A 210 -4.26 18.06 -20.36
C PRO A 210 -3.37 16.80 -20.42
N SER A 211 -2.96 16.26 -19.27
CA SER A 211 -1.94 15.21 -19.19
C SER A 211 -2.50 13.78 -19.18
N TRP A 212 -3.77 13.62 -18.82
CA TRP A 212 -4.45 12.32 -18.85
C TRP A 212 -5.78 12.40 -19.59
N ASP A 213 -6.15 11.30 -20.23
CA ASP A 213 -7.41 11.18 -20.96
C ASP A 213 -8.60 10.89 -20.02
N ARG A 214 -9.78 10.63 -20.61
CA ARG A 214 -11.01 10.33 -19.84
C ARG A 214 -10.96 8.98 -19.12
N LYS A 215 -10.13 8.04 -19.58
CA LYS A 215 -9.93 6.73 -18.94
C LYS A 215 -8.89 6.81 -17.82
N GLY A 216 -8.14 7.92 -17.76
CA GLY A 216 -7.04 8.12 -16.83
C GLY A 216 -5.71 7.63 -17.38
N ASP A 217 -5.61 7.36 -18.69
CA ASP A 217 -4.36 6.99 -19.33
C ASP A 217 -3.53 8.23 -19.64
N HIS A 218 -2.22 8.14 -19.41
CA HIS A 218 -1.31 9.25 -19.63
C HIS A 218 -1.16 9.55 -21.13
N ILE A 219 -1.30 10.81 -21.51
CA ILE A 219 -1.17 11.26 -22.89
C ILE A 219 0.32 11.34 -23.24
N SER A 220 0.71 10.74 -24.36
CA SER A 220 2.11 10.72 -24.80
C SER A 220 2.72 12.12 -24.84
N TYR A 221 3.93 12.26 -24.29
CA TYR A 221 4.70 13.50 -24.20
C TYR A 221 4.13 14.60 -23.29
N ALA A 222 3.02 14.37 -22.58
CA ALA A 222 2.55 15.29 -21.55
C ALA A 222 3.45 15.26 -20.30
N SER A 223 3.38 16.31 -19.48
CA SER A 223 4.03 16.33 -18.17
C SER A 223 3.22 15.50 -17.17
N PHE A 224 3.90 14.74 -16.31
CA PHE A 224 3.28 14.01 -15.19
C PHE A 224 2.84 14.91 -14.04
N GLY A 225 2.91 16.23 -14.21
CA GLY A 225 2.35 17.23 -13.31
C GLY A 225 3.32 18.35 -12.99
N PRO A 226 2.87 19.34 -12.19
CA PRO A 226 1.47 19.57 -11.83
C PRO A 226 0.59 19.93 -13.07
N PRO A 227 -0.73 19.61 -13.07
CA PRO A 227 -1.44 18.89 -12.01
C PRO A 227 -1.14 17.38 -12.01
N TYR A 228 -1.25 16.72 -10.86
CA TYR A 228 -0.97 15.30 -10.67
C TYR A 228 -2.23 14.40 -10.69
N ALA A 229 -3.38 14.90 -11.14
CA ALA A 229 -4.61 14.12 -11.25
C ALA A 229 -5.02 13.38 -9.96
N LEU A 230 -5.06 14.08 -8.82
CA LEU A 230 -5.36 13.48 -7.52
C LEU A 230 -6.23 14.36 -6.64
N VAL A 231 -6.90 13.72 -5.68
CA VAL A 231 -7.53 14.38 -4.53
C VAL A 231 -6.80 13.91 -3.28
N GLN A 232 -6.26 14.83 -2.49
CA GLN A 232 -5.45 14.53 -1.31
C GLN A 232 -6.07 15.14 -0.04
N GLY A 233 -5.97 14.36 1.03
CA GLY A 233 -6.50 14.70 2.33
C GLY A 233 -5.78 13.99 3.45
N THR A 234 -6.32 14.12 4.65
CA THR A 234 -5.81 13.49 5.87
C THR A 234 -6.89 12.61 6.50
N LEU A 235 -6.50 11.43 6.99
CA LEU A 235 -7.35 10.54 7.77
C LEU A 235 -6.86 10.47 9.21
N GLU A 236 -6.75 11.61 9.89
CA GLU A 236 -6.41 11.68 11.31
C GLU A 236 -7.62 12.20 12.11
N ALA A 237 -8.09 11.39 13.06
CA ALA A 237 -9.19 11.75 13.94
C ALA A 237 -8.66 12.20 15.30
N GLU A 238 -9.21 13.29 15.82
CA GLU A 238 -9.00 13.71 17.20
C GLU A 238 -9.38 12.57 18.16
N GLY A 239 -8.46 12.24 19.07
CA GLY A 239 -8.63 11.16 20.03
C GLY A 239 -8.20 9.78 19.54
N VAL A 240 -7.87 9.60 18.26
CA VAL A 240 -7.26 8.37 17.73
C VAL A 240 -5.77 8.64 17.49
N LEU A 241 -4.91 7.95 18.24
CA LEU A 241 -3.46 8.12 18.10
C LEU A 241 -2.99 7.55 16.75
N PHE A 242 -2.56 8.42 15.85
CA PHE A 242 -1.90 7.96 14.63
C PHE A 242 -0.47 7.51 14.90
N LYS A 243 -0.13 6.30 14.44
CA LYS A 243 1.24 5.80 14.40
C LYS A 243 1.62 5.59 12.94
N LYS A 244 2.85 5.97 12.59
CA LYS A 244 3.40 5.73 11.24
C LYS A 244 3.16 4.29 10.84
N LEU A 245 2.49 4.11 9.71
CA LEU A 245 2.17 2.80 9.16
C LEU A 245 3.40 2.18 8.50
N PRO A 246 3.57 0.85 8.54
CA PRO A 246 4.60 0.19 7.76
C PRO A 246 4.31 0.30 6.25
N VAL A 247 5.33 0.15 5.42
CA VAL A 247 5.14 -0.02 3.98
C VAL A 247 4.58 -1.41 3.72
N GLU A 248 3.44 -1.50 3.05
CA GLU A 248 2.76 -2.78 2.77
C GLU A 248 2.84 -3.13 1.28
N ALA A 249 1.91 -3.93 0.74
CA ALA A 249 1.94 -4.25 -0.67
C ALA A 249 1.69 -2.99 -1.51
N CYS A 250 2.71 -2.54 -2.24
CA CYS A 250 2.60 -1.41 -3.14
C CYS A 250 2.25 -1.92 -4.55
N SER A 251 0.99 -1.86 -4.95
CA SER A 251 0.62 -2.06 -6.36
C SER A 251 0.82 -0.77 -7.15
N THR A 252 0.86 -0.88 -8.48
CA THR A 252 0.87 0.31 -9.33
C THR A 252 -0.41 1.12 -9.09
N VAL A 253 -0.25 2.43 -8.88
CA VAL A 253 -1.37 3.34 -8.66
C VAL A 253 -2.19 3.45 -9.95
N LYS A 254 -3.46 3.09 -9.88
CA LYS A 254 -4.42 3.18 -10.99
C LYS A 254 -5.52 4.18 -10.65
N ARG A 255 -6.30 4.57 -11.65
CA ARG A 255 -7.47 5.41 -11.45
C ARG A 255 -8.40 4.76 -10.40
N GLY A 256 -8.75 5.53 -9.38
CA GLY A 256 -9.55 5.10 -8.24
C GLY A 256 -8.75 4.48 -7.09
N SER A 257 -7.45 4.23 -7.22
CA SER A 257 -6.62 3.78 -6.09
C SER A 257 -6.66 4.78 -4.95
N VAL A 258 -6.75 4.26 -3.72
CA VAL A 258 -6.62 5.02 -2.48
C VAL A 258 -5.35 4.54 -1.78
N ALA A 259 -4.45 5.49 -1.52
CA ALA A 259 -3.12 5.16 -1.02
C ALA A 259 -2.63 6.19 -0.01
N TRP A 260 -1.74 5.75 0.88
CA TRP A 260 -1.06 6.64 1.82
C TRP A 260 0.05 7.42 1.13
N ILE A 261 0.24 8.67 1.57
CA ILE A 261 1.45 9.45 1.30
C ILE A 261 2.42 9.14 2.44
N ASP A 262 3.65 8.76 2.08
CA ASP A 262 4.67 8.28 3.00
C ASP A 262 4.15 7.16 3.92
N TYR A 263 4.03 7.44 5.22
CA TYR A 263 3.61 6.50 6.26
C TYR A 263 2.24 6.86 6.85
N GLY A 264 1.44 7.67 6.14
CA GLY A 264 0.19 8.28 6.60
C GLY A 264 0.40 9.41 7.63
N PRO A 265 -0.67 10.05 8.14
CA PRO A 265 -2.10 9.80 7.88
C PRO A 265 -2.62 10.48 6.61
N GLU A 266 -1.73 11.17 5.89
CA GLU A 266 -2.03 11.78 4.60
C GLU A 266 -2.30 10.70 3.55
N PHE A 267 -3.36 10.88 2.77
CA PHE A 267 -3.77 9.95 1.73
C PHE A 267 -4.14 10.69 0.46
N PHE A 268 -4.19 9.95 -0.64
CA PHE A 268 -4.77 10.45 -1.88
C PHE A 268 -5.70 9.42 -2.54
N ILE A 269 -6.63 9.95 -3.34
CA ILE A 269 -7.44 9.24 -4.30
C ILE A 269 -6.92 9.61 -5.68
N SER A 270 -6.51 8.61 -6.45
CA SER A 270 -6.01 8.83 -7.81
C SER A 270 -7.16 9.02 -8.80
N LEU A 271 -7.10 10.06 -9.64
CA LEU A 271 -8.04 10.29 -10.74
C LEU A 271 -7.52 9.73 -12.07
N ALA A 272 -6.29 9.20 -12.09
CA ALA A 272 -5.61 8.67 -13.27
C ALA A 272 -4.69 7.48 -12.95
N ASN A 273 -4.13 6.87 -14.00
CA ASN A 273 -3.12 5.84 -13.91
C ASN A 273 -1.73 6.48 -13.80
N HIS A 274 -0.97 6.07 -12.77
CA HIS A 274 0.37 6.58 -12.47
C HIS A 274 1.40 5.46 -12.49
N ASP A 275 1.77 5.00 -13.69
CA ASP A 275 2.78 3.97 -13.87
C ASP A 275 4.19 4.45 -13.50
N GLU A 276 4.43 5.76 -13.60
CA GLU A 276 5.67 6.44 -13.25
C GLU A 276 5.97 6.42 -11.74
N TRP A 277 4.92 6.36 -10.91
CA TRP A 277 5.07 6.20 -9.46
C TRP A 277 5.43 4.77 -9.05
N ARG A 278 5.39 3.83 -10.00
CA ARG A 278 5.75 2.42 -9.82
C ARG A 278 5.05 1.85 -8.57
N ARG A 279 5.83 1.46 -7.57
CA ARG A 279 5.38 0.80 -6.32
C ARG A 279 5.72 1.66 -5.10
N ALA A 280 5.64 3.00 -5.24
CA ALA A 280 6.07 3.94 -4.21
C ALA A 280 5.09 4.07 -3.03
N TYR A 281 3.80 3.75 -3.24
CA TYR A 281 2.75 3.99 -2.25
C TYR A 281 2.07 2.71 -1.81
N THR A 282 1.69 2.66 -0.52
CA THR A 282 0.83 1.60 0.01
C THR A 282 -0.60 1.86 -0.43
N VAL A 283 -1.10 1.04 -1.37
CA VAL A 283 -2.48 1.10 -1.84
C VAL A 283 -3.34 0.22 -0.94
N PHE A 284 -4.18 0.84 -0.12
CA PHE A 284 -5.02 0.13 0.87
C PHE A 284 -6.46 -0.06 0.42
N GLY A 285 -6.86 0.58 -0.68
CA GLY A 285 -8.19 0.38 -1.25
C GLY A 285 -8.36 1.01 -2.62
N ALA A 286 -9.58 0.93 -3.13
CA ALA A 286 -9.99 1.60 -4.36
C ALA A 286 -11.42 2.14 -4.25
N ILE A 287 -11.65 3.31 -4.84
CA ILE A 287 -12.98 3.90 -5.02
C ILE A 287 -13.79 3.00 -5.94
N LEU A 288 -15.06 2.79 -5.57
CA LEU A 288 -15.99 2.08 -6.44
C LEU A 288 -16.20 2.85 -7.74
N PRO A 289 -16.25 2.18 -8.91
CA PRO A 289 -16.36 2.85 -10.20
C PRO A 289 -17.52 3.86 -10.29
N GLU A 290 -18.64 3.56 -9.63
CA GLU A 290 -19.84 4.41 -9.62
C GLU A 290 -19.63 5.74 -8.88
N ASP A 291 -18.67 5.80 -7.95
CA ASP A 291 -18.40 6.98 -7.14
C ASP A 291 -17.24 7.83 -7.67
N MET A 292 -16.59 7.40 -8.76
CA MET A 292 -15.48 8.15 -9.36
C MET A 292 -15.91 9.53 -9.86
N GLU A 293 -17.16 9.71 -10.27
CA GLU A 293 -17.70 11.01 -10.66
C GLU A 293 -17.70 12.01 -9.49
N ILE A 294 -17.84 11.54 -8.24
CA ILE A 294 -17.77 12.38 -7.04
C ILE A 294 -16.34 12.88 -6.85
N ALA A 295 -15.34 12.00 -7.00
CA ALA A 295 -13.93 12.37 -6.89
C ALA A 295 -13.52 13.38 -7.98
N GLU A 296 -14.01 13.20 -9.21
CA GLU A 296 -13.79 14.15 -10.31
C GLU A 296 -14.49 15.49 -10.07
N LYS A 297 -15.71 15.47 -9.50
CA LYS A 297 -16.41 16.70 -9.10
C LYS A 297 -15.63 17.48 -8.05
N ILE A 298 -15.04 16.80 -7.06
CA ILE A 298 -14.19 17.43 -6.04
C ILE A 298 -12.94 18.07 -6.67
N ALA A 299 -12.34 17.39 -7.66
CA ALA A 299 -11.17 17.89 -8.39
C ALA A 299 -11.44 19.14 -9.24
N GLY A 300 -12.71 19.41 -9.56
CA GLY A 300 -13.16 20.60 -10.28
C GLY A 300 -13.58 21.78 -9.39
N LEU A 301 -13.45 21.67 -8.07
CA LEU A 301 -13.77 22.75 -7.14
C LEU A 301 -12.75 23.88 -7.19
N GLN A 302 -13.12 25.02 -6.61
CA GLN A 302 -12.27 26.20 -6.58
C GLN A 302 -10.99 25.95 -5.75
N THR A 303 -9.85 26.19 -6.36
CA THR A 303 -8.52 26.01 -5.78
C THR A 303 -7.70 27.30 -5.86
N ARG A 304 -6.72 27.40 -4.95
CA ARG A 304 -5.65 28.38 -4.99
C ARG A 304 -4.32 27.67 -5.19
N SER A 305 -3.38 28.34 -5.85
CA SER A 305 -2.01 27.85 -5.97
C SER A 305 -1.27 28.00 -4.63
N ASP A 306 -0.44 27.01 -4.30
CA ASP A 306 0.48 27.00 -3.17
C ASP A 306 1.78 26.30 -3.59
N VAL A 307 2.86 26.41 -2.80
CA VAL A 307 4.16 25.82 -3.15
C VAL A 307 4.66 24.95 -2.01
N TRP A 308 4.73 23.63 -2.26
CA TRP A 308 5.21 22.65 -1.28
C TRP A 308 6.49 22.02 -1.79
N ASN A 309 7.58 22.13 -1.02
CA ASN A 309 8.89 21.59 -1.39
C ASN A 309 9.35 22.01 -2.81
N ASN A 310 9.11 23.29 -3.18
CA ASN A 310 9.37 23.85 -4.52
C ASN A 310 8.54 23.24 -5.67
N ILE A 311 7.39 22.63 -5.36
CA ILE A 311 6.43 22.12 -6.32
C ILE A 311 5.14 22.94 -6.20
N ASP A 312 4.66 23.47 -7.32
CA ASP A 312 3.37 24.15 -7.37
C ASP A 312 2.24 23.13 -7.18
N VAL A 313 1.31 23.40 -6.26
CA VAL A 313 0.16 22.54 -5.96
C VAL A 313 -1.14 23.33 -5.98
N LEU A 314 -2.26 22.64 -6.21
CA LEU A 314 -3.59 23.24 -6.15
C LEU A 314 -4.32 22.82 -4.89
N VAL A 315 -4.48 23.76 -3.97
CA VAL A 315 -5.13 23.57 -2.66
C VAL A 315 -6.56 24.09 -2.75
N LEU A 316 -7.52 23.34 -2.24
CA LEU A 316 -8.91 23.77 -2.16
C LEU A 316 -9.01 25.07 -1.35
N GLU A 317 -9.79 26.04 -1.86
CA GLU A 317 -10.02 27.27 -1.10
C GLU A 317 -10.67 27.00 0.25
N LYS A 318 -11.61 26.03 0.28
CA LYS A 318 -12.27 25.52 1.47
C LYS A 318 -12.02 24.01 1.57
N PRO A 319 -11.38 23.53 2.65
CA PRO A 319 -11.26 22.10 2.90
C PRO A 319 -12.64 21.43 3.01
N ILE A 320 -12.71 20.17 2.59
CA ILE A 320 -13.91 19.34 2.64
C ILE A 320 -13.76 18.37 3.81
N TYR A 321 -14.55 18.56 4.86
CA TYR A 321 -14.55 17.64 5.99
C TYR A 321 -15.18 16.30 5.62
N LEU A 322 -14.62 15.22 6.18
CA LEU A 322 -15.05 13.86 5.87
C LEU A 322 -15.61 13.19 7.12
N LYS A 323 -16.66 12.38 6.93
CA LYS A 323 -17.09 11.40 7.93
C LYS A 323 -16.84 10.00 7.41
N LEU A 324 -16.10 9.22 8.17
CA LEU A 324 -15.88 7.80 7.87
C LEU A 324 -17.08 6.99 8.39
N LYS A 325 -17.71 6.21 7.51
CA LYS A 325 -18.87 5.38 7.87
C LYS A 325 -18.79 3.98 7.29
N ARG A 326 -19.53 3.06 7.91
CA ARG A 326 -19.77 1.73 7.36
C ARG A 326 -20.79 1.82 6.23
N ILE A 327 -20.58 1.04 5.17
CA ILE A 327 -21.58 0.84 4.12
C ILE A 327 -22.23 -0.50 4.37
N THR A 328 -23.44 -0.46 4.92
CA THR A 328 -24.34 -1.60 4.97
C THR A 328 -25.25 -1.48 3.74
N ASN A 329 -25.46 -2.58 3.01
CA ASN A 329 -26.30 -2.73 1.80
C ASN A 329 -25.56 -2.62 0.45
N PHE A 330 -25.16 -3.80 -0.07
CA PHE A 330 -25.17 -4.07 -1.50
C PHE A 330 -26.29 -5.06 -1.78
N GLY A 331 -27.52 -4.56 -2.01
CA GLY A 331 -28.64 -5.39 -2.50
C GLY A 331 -29.90 -5.45 -1.64
N ALA A 332 -30.53 -4.31 -1.34
CA ALA A 332 -31.92 -4.28 -0.85
C ALA A 332 -32.78 -3.22 -1.57
N ASN A 333 -32.50 -2.94 -2.85
CA ASN A 333 -33.41 -2.21 -3.73
C ASN A 333 -33.48 -2.96 -5.06
N GLY A 334 -34.47 -3.83 -5.17
CA GLY A 334 -34.73 -4.70 -6.32
C GLY A 334 -35.68 -5.82 -5.94
N SER A 335 -36.76 -5.46 -5.24
CA SER A 335 -37.95 -6.31 -5.07
C SER A 335 -38.82 -6.26 -6.31
#